data_AF-A0A2E7UMS3-F1
#
_entry.id   AF-A0A2E7UMS3-F1
#
_cell.length_a   1.000
_cell.length_b   1.000
_cell.length_c   1.000
_cell.angle_alpha   90.00
_cell.angle_beta   90.00
_cell.angle_gamma   90.00
#
_symmetry.space_group_name_H-M   'P 1'
#
loop_
_entity.id
_entity.type
_entity.pdbx_description
1 polymer ?
#
loop_
_entity_poly.entity_id
_entity_poly.type
_entity_poly.pdbx_seq_one_letter_code
_entity_poly.pdbx_strand_id
1 'polypeptide(L)'
;MARFSILSFTAALIILGCSGSGDGSSGNMEDIIETTFPKTTNSGRILSIDDLKTAGFKSRKQYKKVELLPPLTEAWHGMFKKMDYEIRFYSSHEDASGQGGVDAEIVTGKEGIVTGDVPWEDGARDRRRCSRPPGQPHSGCNYTSKYGDFVIYENVIAMCEGKDKLESRETCFNLLSLLSTP
;
A
#
# COMPACT_ATOMS: atom_id res chain seq x y z
N MET A 1 50.90 -35.11 13.46
CA MET A 1 49.62 -35.65 12.95
C MET A 1 49.15 -34.76 11.82
N ALA A 2 49.57 -35.08 10.60
CA ALA A 2 49.20 -34.32 9.40
C ALA A 2 47.87 -34.87 8.86
N ARG A 3 46.86 -34.00 8.76
CA ARG A 3 45.58 -34.32 8.12
C ARG A 3 45.65 -33.87 6.67
N PHE A 4 45.88 -34.80 5.75
CA PHE A 4 45.65 -34.61 4.32
C PHE A 4 44.36 -35.36 3.96
N SER A 5 43.26 -34.63 3.74
CA SER A 5 42.00 -35.19 3.26
C SER A 5 41.65 -34.59 1.90
N ILE A 6 42.00 -35.37 0.87
CA ILE A 6 41.25 -35.71 -0.35
C ILE A 6 40.42 -34.56 -0.97
N LEU A 7 40.97 -33.97 -2.05
CA LEU A 7 40.18 -33.30 -3.09
C LEU A 7 39.26 -34.34 -3.76
N SER A 8 37.94 -34.17 -3.61
CA SER A 8 36.94 -34.91 -4.40
C SER A 8 36.32 -33.96 -5.41
N PHE A 9 36.64 -34.20 -6.68
CA PHE A 9 36.05 -33.59 -7.86
C PHE A 9 34.63 -34.13 -8.02
N THR A 10 33.60 -33.30 -7.81
CA THR A 10 32.22 -33.64 -8.18
C THR A 10 31.81 -32.90 -9.45
N ALA A 11 31.38 -33.70 -10.43
CA ALA A 11 31.09 -33.32 -11.80
C ALA A 11 29.87 -32.41 -11.93
N ALA A 12 29.97 -31.41 -12.81
CA ALA A 12 28.85 -30.60 -13.24
C ALA A 12 27.90 -31.42 -14.13
N LEU A 13 26.64 -31.52 -13.71
CA LEU A 13 25.56 -32.13 -14.49
C LEU A 13 24.79 -31.01 -15.19
N ILE A 14 24.98 -30.88 -16.51
CA ILE A 14 24.21 -29.99 -17.37
C ILE A 14 22.87 -30.67 -17.68
N ILE A 15 21.79 -30.16 -17.12
CA ILE A 15 20.42 -30.52 -17.52
C ILE A 15 19.87 -29.43 -18.45
N LEU A 16 20.04 -29.65 -19.75
CA LEU A 16 19.25 -29.03 -20.81
C LEU A 16 17.96 -29.85 -20.97
N GLY A 17 16.89 -29.41 -20.31
CA GLY A 17 15.55 -29.95 -20.48
C GLY A 17 14.66 -28.86 -21.09
N CYS A 18 14.39 -28.97 -22.39
CA CYS A 18 13.45 -28.13 -23.12
C CYS A 18 12.04 -28.69 -22.90
N SER A 19 11.09 -27.88 -22.43
CA SER A 19 9.69 -28.29 -22.39
C SER A 19 8.75 -27.11 -22.66
N GLY A 20 8.08 -27.18 -23.80
CA GLY A 20 6.68 -26.76 -23.95
C GLY A 20 6.42 -25.30 -24.26
N SER A 21 6.40 -24.96 -25.55
CA SER A 21 5.64 -23.83 -26.08
C SER A 21 4.15 -24.04 -25.77
N GLY A 22 3.65 -23.26 -24.81
CA GLY A 22 2.23 -23.08 -24.53
C GLY A 22 2.04 -21.63 -24.13
N ASP A 23 2.07 -20.72 -25.10
CA ASP A 23 1.88 -19.29 -24.89
C ASP A 23 0.38 -19.01 -24.74
N GLY A 24 -0.15 -19.42 -23.59
CA GLY A 24 -1.39 -18.91 -23.04
C GLY A 24 -1.02 -17.90 -21.98
N SER A 25 -1.08 -16.61 -22.32
CA SER A 25 -0.93 -15.53 -21.33
C SER A 25 -2.13 -15.56 -20.39
N SER A 26 -2.09 -16.42 -19.37
CA SER A 26 -2.84 -16.19 -18.15
C SER A 26 -1.99 -15.23 -17.31
N GLY A 27 -2.01 -13.94 -17.67
CA GLY A 27 -1.41 -12.91 -16.84
C GLY A 27 -1.94 -13.08 -15.42
N ASN A 28 -1.04 -13.13 -14.44
CA ASN A 28 -1.47 -13.22 -13.06
C ASN A 28 -2.30 -11.97 -12.71
N MET A 29 -3.34 -12.10 -11.90
CA MET A 29 -4.19 -10.97 -11.51
C MET A 29 -3.36 -9.84 -10.88
N GLU A 30 -2.34 -10.19 -10.11
CA GLU A 30 -1.38 -9.24 -9.56
C GLU A 30 -0.61 -8.48 -10.64
N ASP A 31 -0.20 -9.12 -11.73
CA ASP A 31 0.52 -8.47 -12.84
C ASP A 31 -0.40 -7.48 -13.58
N ILE A 32 -1.68 -7.84 -13.75
CA ILE A 32 -2.69 -6.96 -14.35
C ILE A 32 -2.92 -5.74 -13.45
N ILE A 33 -3.00 -5.95 -12.14
CA ILE A 33 -3.14 -4.86 -11.18
C ILE A 33 -1.92 -3.93 -11.23
N GLU A 34 -0.71 -4.47 -11.22
CA GLU A 34 0.51 -3.66 -11.22
C GLU A 34 0.66 -2.86 -12.53
N THR A 35 0.31 -3.46 -13.67
CA THR A 35 0.38 -2.78 -14.98
C THR A 35 -0.71 -1.72 -15.16
N THR A 36 -1.90 -1.92 -14.60
CA THR A 36 -3.04 -0.99 -14.76
C THR A 36 -3.05 0.09 -13.67
N PHE A 37 -2.65 -0.28 -12.44
CA PHE A 37 -2.67 0.56 -11.26
C PHE A 37 -1.35 0.38 -10.46
N PRO A 38 -0.24 0.94 -10.94
CA PRO A 38 1.08 0.74 -10.36
C PRO A 38 1.13 1.02 -8.86
N LYS A 39 1.85 0.17 -8.12
CA LYS A 39 2.06 0.34 -6.68
C LYS A 39 2.89 1.58 -6.37
N THR A 40 3.84 1.88 -7.25
CA THR A 40 4.82 2.95 -7.09
C THR A 40 4.94 3.78 -8.35
N THR A 41 4.95 5.10 -8.22
CA THR A 41 5.23 6.05 -9.32
C THR A 41 6.05 7.22 -8.78
N ASN A 42 7.06 7.65 -9.53
CA ASN A 42 7.95 8.74 -9.14
C ASN A 42 8.41 9.51 -10.38
N SER A 43 8.12 10.81 -10.43
CA SER A 43 8.65 11.77 -11.40
C SER A 43 9.59 12.79 -10.76
N GLY A 44 9.80 12.71 -9.44
CA GLY A 44 10.63 13.62 -8.66
C GLY A 44 9.88 14.85 -8.14
N ARG A 45 8.55 14.87 -8.23
CA ARG A 45 7.73 15.98 -7.71
C ARG A 45 7.56 15.84 -6.20
N ILE A 46 7.32 16.96 -5.53
CA ILE A 46 6.94 16.97 -4.12
C ILE A 46 5.53 17.57 -4.04
N LEU A 47 4.58 16.73 -3.70
CA LEU A 47 3.18 17.06 -3.55
C LEU A 47 2.86 17.54 -2.14
N SER A 48 1.83 18.37 -2.07
CA SER A 48 1.23 18.91 -0.86
C SER A 48 -0.26 18.55 -0.80
N ILE A 49 -0.89 18.80 0.35
CA ILE A 49 -2.34 18.64 0.48
C ILE A 49 -3.13 19.54 -0.48
N ASP A 50 -2.59 20.70 -0.88
CA ASP A 50 -3.30 21.63 -1.75
C ASP A 50 -3.34 21.16 -3.21
N ASP A 51 -2.33 20.40 -3.66
CA ASP A 51 -2.36 19.71 -4.96
C ASP A 51 -3.53 18.72 -5.01
N LEU A 52 -3.69 17.92 -3.95
CA LEU A 52 -4.79 16.97 -3.84
C LEU A 52 -6.16 17.67 -3.77
N LYS A 53 -6.27 18.76 -3.00
CA LYS A 53 -7.51 19.55 -2.93
C LYS A 53 -7.87 20.14 -4.29
N THR A 54 -6.89 20.61 -5.05
CA THR A 54 -7.07 21.12 -6.41
C THR A 54 -7.60 20.03 -7.34
N ALA A 55 -7.12 18.78 -7.18
CA ALA A 55 -7.67 17.61 -7.88
C ALA A 55 -9.07 17.15 -7.37
N GLY A 56 -9.63 17.84 -6.38
CA GLY A 56 -10.99 17.59 -5.86
C GLY A 56 -11.04 16.76 -4.58
N PHE A 57 -9.90 16.45 -3.96
CA PHE A 57 -9.86 15.80 -2.64
C PHE A 57 -10.49 16.69 -1.57
N LYS A 58 -11.40 16.13 -0.77
CA LYS A 58 -12.04 16.83 0.35
C LYS A 58 -11.42 16.39 1.66
N SER A 59 -10.48 17.18 2.18
CA SER A 59 -9.88 16.97 3.50
C SER A 59 -10.94 17.07 4.60
N ARG A 60 -10.97 16.09 5.52
CA ARG A 60 -11.91 16.06 6.65
C ARG A 60 -11.22 16.27 7.99
N LYS A 61 -10.05 15.65 8.17
CA LYS A 61 -9.27 15.71 9.41
C LYS A 61 -7.79 15.68 9.05
N GLN A 62 -7.04 16.63 9.59
CA GLN A 62 -5.59 16.51 9.65
C GLN A 62 -5.26 15.68 10.88
N TYR A 63 -4.53 14.58 10.68
CA TYR A 63 -4.05 13.80 11.80
C TYR A 63 -2.96 14.55 12.56
N LYS A 64 -2.81 14.22 13.84
CA LYS A 64 -1.85 14.80 14.77
C LYS A 64 -0.85 13.74 15.22
N LYS A 65 0.20 14.18 15.91
CA LYS A 65 1.25 13.30 16.45
C LYS A 65 1.96 12.47 15.36
N VAL A 66 2.23 13.09 14.22
CA VAL A 66 2.92 12.46 13.08
C VAL A 66 4.38 12.13 13.41
N GLU A 67 4.96 12.87 14.36
CA GLU A 67 6.30 12.66 14.90
C GLU A 67 6.48 11.30 15.60
N LEU A 68 5.39 10.60 15.94
CA LEU A 68 5.43 9.24 16.49
C LEU A 68 5.59 8.17 15.41
N LEU A 69 5.53 8.54 14.13
CA LEU A 69 5.66 7.64 12.98
C LEU A 69 6.67 8.21 11.97
N PRO A 70 7.94 8.45 12.35
CA PRO A 70 8.94 9.01 11.43
C PRO A 70 9.18 8.05 10.26
N PRO A 71 9.38 8.55 9.02
CA PRO A 71 9.63 9.94 8.63
C PRO A 71 8.37 10.73 8.20
N LEU A 72 7.17 10.36 8.67
CA LEU A 72 5.93 11.03 8.32
C LEU A 72 5.97 12.53 8.67
N THR A 73 5.68 13.39 7.69
CA THR A 73 5.68 14.84 7.90
C THR A 73 4.28 15.40 8.07
N GLU A 74 3.30 14.83 7.38
CA GLU A 74 1.92 15.27 7.43
C GLU A 74 0.97 14.13 7.02
N ALA A 75 -0.22 14.08 7.62
CA ALA A 75 -1.22 13.09 7.23
C ALA A 75 -2.66 13.60 7.35
N TRP A 76 -3.52 13.13 6.45
CA TRP A 76 -4.90 13.57 6.32
C TRP A 76 -5.85 12.40 6.13
N HIS A 77 -6.99 12.46 6.81
CA HIS A 77 -8.19 11.75 6.42
C HIS A 77 -9.06 12.65 5.55
N GLY A 78 -9.60 12.10 4.47
CA GLY A 78 -10.55 12.81 3.63
C GLY A 78 -11.25 11.88 2.66
N MET A 79 -11.91 12.47 1.67
CA MET A 79 -12.68 11.71 0.69
C MET A 79 -12.51 12.23 -0.72
N PHE A 80 -12.66 11.32 -1.69
CA PHE A 80 -12.81 11.64 -3.10
C PHE A 80 -13.81 10.67 -3.73
N LYS A 81 -14.71 11.16 -4.59
CA LYS A 81 -15.78 10.35 -5.22
C LYS A 81 -16.53 9.40 -4.25
N LYS A 82 -16.83 9.87 -3.04
CA LYS A 82 -17.53 9.11 -1.97
C LYS A 82 -16.73 7.96 -1.34
N MET A 83 -15.45 7.82 -1.67
CA MET A 83 -14.53 6.85 -1.06
C MET A 83 -13.63 7.55 -0.04
N ASP A 84 -13.30 6.87 1.06
CA ASP A 84 -12.39 7.39 2.08
C ASP A 84 -10.91 7.19 1.68
N TYR A 85 -10.07 8.14 2.10
CA TYR A 85 -8.62 8.09 1.90
C TYR A 85 -7.89 8.52 3.17
N GLU A 86 -6.78 7.85 3.42
CA GLU A 86 -5.70 8.36 4.26
C GLU A 86 -4.51 8.71 3.36
N ILE A 87 -4.10 9.97 3.41
CA ILE A 87 -2.98 10.50 2.63
C ILE A 87 -1.86 10.84 3.61
N ARG A 88 -0.68 10.30 3.39
CA ARG A 88 0.53 10.55 4.16
C ARG A 88 1.57 11.20 3.27
N PHE A 89 2.15 12.30 3.74
CA PHE A 89 3.19 13.05 3.05
C PHE A 89 4.54 12.80 3.70
N TYR A 90 5.56 12.77 2.87
CA TYR A 90 6.95 12.58 3.25
C TYR A 90 7.82 13.67 2.62
N SER A 91 9.04 13.83 3.12
CA SER A 91 9.97 14.84 2.57
C SER A 91 10.47 14.45 1.18
N SER A 92 10.51 13.15 0.86
CA SER A 92 10.92 12.63 -0.43
C SER A 92 10.20 11.34 -0.81
N HIS A 93 10.41 10.90 -2.05
CA HIS A 93 9.96 9.59 -2.50
C HIS A 93 10.64 8.44 -1.77
N GLU A 94 11.92 8.59 -1.44
CA GLU A 94 12.71 7.57 -0.73
C GLU A 94 12.19 7.35 0.69
N ASP A 95 11.79 8.41 1.39
CA ASP A 95 11.16 8.31 2.71
C ASP A 95 9.81 7.57 2.63
N ALA A 96 9.02 7.87 1.59
CA ALA A 96 7.74 7.20 1.34
C ALA A 96 7.94 5.73 0.96
N SER A 97 8.88 5.42 0.07
CA SER A 97 9.18 4.07 -0.40
C SER A 97 9.92 3.21 0.61
N GLY A 98 10.65 3.83 1.55
CA GLY A 98 11.35 3.17 2.64
C GLY A 98 10.44 2.92 3.83
N GLN A 99 10.72 3.59 4.95
CA GLN A 99 10.00 3.37 6.20
C GLN A 99 8.51 3.69 6.10
N GLY A 100 8.12 4.71 5.32
CA GLY A 100 6.71 5.01 5.11
C GLY A 100 5.92 3.83 4.53
N GLY A 101 6.51 3.11 3.57
CA GLY A 101 5.92 1.94 2.95
C GLY A 101 5.78 0.78 3.93
N VAL A 102 6.80 0.55 4.77
CA VAL A 102 6.76 -0.44 5.85
C VAL A 102 5.61 -0.14 6.82
N ASP A 103 5.47 1.12 7.25
CA ASP A 103 4.40 1.53 8.17
C ASP A 103 3.00 1.42 7.55
N ALA A 104 2.91 1.63 6.24
CA ALA A 104 1.68 1.51 5.48
C ALA A 104 1.23 0.06 5.32
N GLU A 105 2.17 -0.86 5.09
CA GLU A 105 1.92 -2.28 4.97
C GLU A 105 1.30 -2.87 6.25
N ILE A 106 1.75 -2.44 7.44
CA ILE A 106 1.24 -2.94 8.71
C ILE A 106 -0.27 -2.72 8.87
N VAL A 107 -0.83 -1.65 8.31
CA VAL A 107 -2.24 -1.24 8.53
C VAL A 107 -3.14 -1.47 7.31
N THR A 108 -2.62 -2.06 6.23
CA THR A 108 -3.34 -2.28 4.97
C THR A 108 -3.48 -3.76 4.65
N GLY A 109 -4.33 -4.09 3.69
CA GLY A 109 -4.57 -5.46 3.26
C GLY A 109 -5.37 -6.28 4.26
N LYS A 110 -5.49 -7.58 3.95
CA LYS A 110 -6.33 -8.51 4.70
C LYS A 110 -5.87 -8.70 6.15
N GLU A 111 -4.56 -8.71 6.35
CA GLU A 111 -3.91 -8.94 7.64
C GLU A 111 -3.53 -7.62 8.35
N GLY A 112 -4.01 -6.48 7.86
CA GLY A 112 -3.70 -5.16 8.40
C GLY A 112 -4.16 -5.00 9.85
N ILE A 113 -3.24 -4.58 10.72
CA ILE A 113 -3.47 -4.38 12.15
C ILE A 113 -4.22 -3.05 12.35
N VAL A 114 -5.53 -3.15 12.56
CA VAL A 114 -6.38 -1.97 12.80
C VAL A 114 -7.01 -1.94 14.19
N THR A 115 -6.83 -2.97 15.00
CA THR A 115 -7.30 -3.06 16.39
C THR A 115 -6.21 -3.62 17.29
N GLY A 116 -6.27 -3.31 18.59
CA GLY A 116 -5.24 -3.74 19.53
C GLY A 116 -4.02 -2.83 19.46
N ASP A 117 -2.87 -3.41 19.15
CA ASP A 117 -1.57 -2.72 19.10
C ASP A 117 -1.35 -2.07 17.73
N VAL A 118 -2.03 -0.95 17.47
CA VAL A 118 -1.90 -0.22 16.19
C VAL A 118 -0.68 0.70 16.27
N PRO A 119 0.26 0.66 15.31
CA PRO A 119 1.51 1.45 15.37
C PRO A 119 1.31 2.96 15.51
N TRP A 120 0.16 3.48 15.09
CA TRP A 120 -0.16 4.91 15.21
C TRP A 120 -1.67 5.15 15.41
N GLU A 121 -2.01 5.61 16.61
CA GLU A 121 -3.39 5.67 17.12
C GLU A 121 -4.26 6.78 16.49
N ASP A 122 -3.69 7.90 16.04
CA ASP A 122 -4.50 9.07 15.66
C ASP A 122 -5.43 8.82 14.45
N GLY A 123 -5.06 7.87 13.58
CA GLY A 123 -5.90 7.37 12.47
C GLY A 123 -6.42 5.95 12.64
N ALA A 124 -6.20 5.30 13.80
CA ALA A 124 -6.55 3.89 13.99
C ALA A 124 -8.04 3.60 13.80
N ARG A 125 -8.92 4.51 14.24
CA ARG A 125 -10.38 4.37 14.04
C ARG A 125 -10.80 4.54 12.58
N ASP A 126 -10.16 5.47 11.88
CA ASP A 126 -10.51 5.84 10.50
C ASP A 126 -10.09 4.74 9.51
N ARG A 127 -9.08 3.93 9.85
CA ARG A 127 -8.61 2.76 9.07
C ARG A 127 -9.49 1.51 9.18
N ARG A 128 -10.48 1.48 10.08
CA ARG A 128 -11.30 0.29 10.33
C ARG A 128 -12.49 0.24 9.39
N ARG A 129 -12.73 -0.94 8.82
CA ARG A 129 -14.02 -1.31 8.24
C ARG A 129 -14.74 -2.24 9.21
N CYS A 130 -15.98 -1.90 9.51
CA CYS A 130 -16.85 -2.75 10.31
C CYS A 130 -17.62 -3.71 9.38
N SER A 131 -17.35 -5.01 9.48
CA SER A 131 -18.14 -6.07 8.85
C SER A 131 -18.98 -6.79 9.89
N ARG A 132 -20.27 -6.99 9.60
CA ARG A 132 -21.22 -7.65 10.50
C ARG A 132 -22.10 -8.62 9.74
N PRO A 133 -22.33 -9.85 10.26
CA PRO A 133 -23.40 -10.70 9.76
C PRO A 133 -24.76 -10.00 9.89
N PRO A 134 -25.72 -10.27 8.99
CA PRO A 134 -27.09 -9.76 9.12
C PRO A 134 -27.70 -10.11 10.49
N GLY A 135 -28.35 -9.12 11.14
CA GLY A 135 -29.05 -9.32 12.42
C GLY A 135 -28.22 -9.20 13.70
N GLN A 136 -26.92 -8.95 13.62
CA GLN A 136 -26.05 -8.74 14.80
C GLN A 136 -26.04 -7.26 15.28
N PRO A 137 -26.02 -7.01 16.60
CA PRO A 137 -25.88 -5.66 17.16
C PRO A 137 -24.51 -5.05 16.86
N HIS A 138 -24.43 -3.70 16.88
CA HIS A 138 -23.21 -2.95 16.56
C HIS A 138 -21.99 -3.28 17.46
N SER A 139 -22.21 -3.87 18.63
CA SER A 139 -21.15 -4.30 19.55
C SER A 139 -20.39 -5.55 19.08
N GLY A 140 -20.91 -6.31 18.10
CA GLY A 140 -20.31 -7.55 17.59
C GLY A 140 -19.53 -7.38 16.29
N CYS A 141 -19.03 -6.17 15.99
CA CYS A 141 -18.42 -5.92 14.69
C CYS A 141 -17.04 -6.57 14.53
N ASN A 142 -16.82 -7.25 13.40
CA ASN A 142 -15.49 -7.68 12.99
C ASN A 142 -14.79 -6.54 12.24
N TYR A 143 -13.70 -6.04 12.81
CA TYR A 143 -12.93 -4.94 12.24
C TYR A 143 -11.79 -5.46 11.38
N THR A 144 -11.79 -5.07 10.12
CA THR A 144 -10.70 -5.32 9.16
C THR A 144 -10.14 -3.99 8.67
N SER A 145 -9.01 -4.02 7.97
CA SER A 145 -8.56 -2.81 7.28
C SER A 145 -9.62 -2.33 6.27
N LYS A 146 -9.82 -1.01 6.23
CA LYS A 146 -10.62 -0.32 5.22
C LYS A 146 -9.87 -0.23 3.88
N TYR A 147 -8.54 -0.32 3.94
CA TYR A 147 -7.63 -0.08 2.82
C TYR A 147 -7.00 -1.41 2.40
N GLY A 148 -7.45 -1.97 1.28
CA GLY A 148 -6.95 -3.23 0.75
C GLY A 148 -5.50 -3.19 0.25
N ASP A 149 -4.97 -1.99 -0.05
CA ASP A 149 -3.56 -1.74 -0.37
C ASP A 149 -3.21 -0.23 -0.21
N PHE A 150 -1.98 0.19 -0.53
CA PHE A 150 -1.52 1.60 -0.50
C PHE A 150 -0.60 1.99 -1.67
N VAL A 151 -0.73 3.18 -2.29
CA VAL A 151 0.10 3.61 -3.46
C VAL A 151 1.18 4.51 -2.93
N ILE A 152 2.41 4.35 -3.42
CA ILE A 152 3.44 5.36 -3.29
C ILE A 152 3.46 6.19 -4.58
N TYR A 153 3.08 7.45 -4.51
CA TYR A 153 3.03 8.37 -5.65
C TYR A 153 3.82 9.62 -5.29
N GLU A 154 4.96 9.83 -5.95
CA GLU A 154 5.90 10.89 -5.59
C GLU A 154 6.32 10.75 -4.10
N ASN A 155 6.20 11.80 -3.30
CA ASN A 155 6.45 11.80 -1.85
C ASN A 155 5.21 11.42 -1.01
N VAL A 156 4.17 10.84 -1.61
CA VAL A 156 2.89 10.56 -0.95
C VAL A 156 2.63 9.06 -0.85
N ILE A 157 2.16 8.61 0.31
CA ILE A 157 1.45 7.33 0.43
C ILE A 157 -0.05 7.59 0.50
N ALA A 158 -0.78 7.00 -0.45
CA ALA A 158 -2.23 7.02 -0.48
C ALA A 158 -2.80 5.64 -0.11
N MET A 159 -3.53 5.58 1.00
CA MET A 159 -4.34 4.43 1.39
C MET A 159 -5.79 4.75 1.04
N CYS A 160 -6.40 3.99 0.13
CA CYS A 160 -7.70 4.33 -0.43
C CYS A 160 -8.68 3.19 -0.20
N GLU A 161 -9.92 3.52 0.12
CA GLU A 161 -10.92 2.52 0.49
C GLU A 161 -11.08 1.45 -0.60
N GLY A 162 -11.06 0.18 -0.19
CA GLY A 162 -11.22 -0.97 -1.07
C GLY A 162 -11.13 -2.26 -0.26
N LYS A 163 -11.90 -3.30 -0.59
CA LYS A 163 -11.87 -4.56 0.19
C LYS A 163 -10.62 -5.40 -0.06
N ASP A 164 -10.01 -5.21 -1.22
CA ASP A 164 -8.84 -5.93 -1.67
C ASP A 164 -7.88 -4.99 -2.42
N LYS A 165 -6.78 -5.56 -2.90
CA LYS A 165 -5.76 -4.82 -3.63
C LYS A 165 -6.35 -4.12 -4.86
N LEU A 166 -7.12 -4.83 -5.70
CA LEU A 166 -7.68 -4.26 -6.92
C LEU A 166 -8.56 -3.04 -6.63
N GLU A 167 -9.59 -3.19 -5.78
CA GLU A 167 -10.52 -2.09 -5.48
C GLU A 167 -9.78 -0.88 -4.86
N SER A 168 -8.80 -1.14 -3.99
CA SER A 168 -8.03 -0.08 -3.32
C SER A 168 -7.10 0.65 -4.29
N ARG A 169 -6.37 -0.09 -5.15
CA ARG A 169 -5.51 0.47 -6.21
C ARG A 169 -6.29 1.33 -7.19
N GLU A 170 -7.41 0.83 -7.69
CA GLU A 170 -8.30 1.56 -8.61
C GLU A 170 -8.84 2.84 -7.96
N THR A 171 -9.24 2.77 -6.69
CA THR A 171 -9.72 3.94 -5.93
C THR A 171 -8.61 4.98 -5.76
N CYS A 172 -7.37 4.57 -5.50
CA CYS A 172 -6.24 5.50 -5.48
C CYS A 172 -6.00 6.14 -6.86
N PHE A 173 -5.97 5.32 -7.91
CA PHE A 173 -5.74 5.78 -9.28
C PHE A 173 -6.74 6.85 -9.72
N ASN A 174 -8.01 6.71 -9.33
CA ASN A 174 -9.07 7.67 -9.61
C ASN A 174 -8.78 9.12 -9.16
N LEU A 175 -8.00 9.30 -8.09
CA LEU A 175 -7.55 10.62 -7.62
C LEU A 175 -6.17 10.96 -8.17
N LEU A 176 -5.21 10.05 -8.04
CA LEU A 176 -3.79 10.33 -8.33
C LEU A 176 -3.53 10.57 -9.83
N SER A 177 -4.30 9.95 -10.72
CA SER A 177 -4.19 10.20 -12.16
C SER A 177 -4.51 11.65 -12.57
N LEU A 178 -5.25 12.39 -11.73
CA LEU A 178 -5.56 13.81 -11.94
C LEU A 178 -4.39 14.73 -11.55
N LEU A 179 -3.39 14.20 -10.85
CA LEU A 179 -2.18 14.94 -10.47
C LEU A 179 -1.12 14.88 -11.56
N SER A 180 -1.31 14.05 -12.59
CA SER A 180 -0.37 13.81 -13.69
C SER A 180 -0.33 14.91 -14.75
N THR A 181 -1.19 15.93 -14.65
CA THR A 181 -1.22 17.08 -15.57
C THR A 181 -0.24 18.18 -15.12
N PRO A 182 0.55 18.77 -16.04
CA PRO A 182 1.29 20.01 -15.80
C PRO A 182 0.40 21.17 -15.37
#